data_AF-A0A6P2FZ09-F1
#
_entry.id   AF-A0A6P2FZ09-F1
#
_cell.length_a   1.000
_cell.length_b   1.000
_cell.length_c   1.000
_cell.angle_alpha   90.00
_cell.angle_beta   90.00
_cell.angle_gamma   90.00
#
_symmetry.space_group_name_H-M   'P 1'
#
loop_
_entity.id
_entity.type
_entity.pdbx_description
1 polymer ?
#
loop_
_entity_poly.entity_id
_entity_poly.type
_entity_poly.pdbx_seq_one_letter_code
_entity_poly.pdbx_strand_id
1 'polypeptide(L)'
;MTSINAATYTAGSEELAAFAKLNAERQTCGFGLLQQSTQLDTAASGHANYLLRNNKAGHFQDPSDPFFTGNNALDRANAAGYSRCSFSTTTRTSPAAAPT
;
A
#
# COMPACT_ATOMS: atom_id res chain seq x y z
N MET A 1 5.76 -7.30 19.40
CA MET A 1 4.85 -7.31 18.23
C MET A 1 4.46 -5.87 17.92
N THR A 2 4.72 -5.40 16.71
CA THR A 2 4.12 -4.15 16.21
C THR A 2 2.70 -4.47 15.77
N SER A 3 1.71 -4.08 16.60
CA SER A 3 0.30 -4.16 16.20
C SER A 3 0.06 -3.25 15.00
N ILE A 4 -0.68 -3.74 14.00
CA ILE A 4 -1.13 -2.96 12.85
C ILE A 4 -2.65 -2.79 12.93
N ASN A 5 -3.19 -1.79 12.25
CA ASN A 5 -4.63 -1.65 12.11
C ASN A 5 -5.19 -2.82 11.29
N ALA A 6 -6.44 -3.20 11.57
CA ALA A 6 -7.14 -4.20 10.76
C ALA A 6 -7.20 -3.74 9.30
N ALA A 7 -6.88 -4.65 8.38
CA ALA A 7 -7.03 -4.38 6.95
C ALA A 7 -8.50 -4.27 6.58
N THR A 8 -8.81 -3.45 5.57
CA THR A 8 -10.17 -3.15 5.11
C THR A 8 -10.53 -3.86 3.80
N TYR A 9 -9.76 -4.87 3.38
CA TYR A 9 -10.06 -5.68 2.21
C TYR A 9 -11.40 -6.41 2.37
N THR A 10 -12.12 -6.59 1.26
CA THR A 10 -13.38 -7.33 1.23
C THR A 10 -13.18 -8.77 1.70
N ALA A 11 -14.09 -9.27 2.53
CA ALA A 11 -14.04 -10.65 3.00
C ALA A 11 -14.08 -11.64 1.82
N GLY A 12 -13.13 -12.57 1.79
CA GLY A 12 -12.99 -13.57 0.72
C GLY A 12 -12.27 -13.08 -0.53
N SER A 13 -11.76 -11.85 -0.58
CA SER A 13 -11.03 -11.35 -1.75
C SER A 13 -9.59 -11.89 -1.83
N GLU A 14 -9.05 -11.91 -3.05
CA GLU A 14 -7.66 -12.30 -3.32
C GLU A 14 -6.66 -11.36 -2.64
N GLU A 15 -6.96 -10.06 -2.52
CA GLU A 15 -6.12 -9.09 -1.82
C GLU A 15 -6.02 -9.43 -0.33
N LEU A 16 -7.14 -9.79 0.31
CA LEU A 16 -7.13 -10.21 1.71
C LEU A 16 -6.28 -11.48 1.89
N ALA A 17 -6.46 -12.47 1.02
CA ALA A 17 -5.69 -13.71 1.06
C ALA A 17 -4.19 -13.46 0.89
N ALA A 18 -3.80 -12.63 -0.09
CA ALA A 18 -2.42 -12.27 -0.35
C ALA A 18 -1.80 -11.48 0.82
N PHE A 19 -2.50 -10.47 1.35
CA PHE A 19 -2.05 -9.67 2.48
C PHE A 19 -1.86 -10.52 3.74
N ALA A 20 -2.83 -11.40 4.05
CA ALA A 20 -2.76 -12.30 5.19
C ALA A 20 -1.59 -13.28 5.06
N LYS A 21 -1.41 -13.88 3.87
CA LYS A 21 -0.30 -14.80 3.60
C LYS A 21 1.04 -14.11 3.76
N LEU A 22 1.22 -12.93 3.15
CA LEU A 22 2.47 -12.18 3.26
C LEU A 22 2.80 -11.85 4.72
N ASN A 23 1.83 -11.38 5.49
CA ASN A 23 2.05 -11.04 6.90
C ASN A 23 2.29 -12.27 7.79
N ALA A 24 1.71 -13.43 7.47
CA ALA A 24 2.04 -14.68 8.14
C ALA A 24 3.51 -15.07 7.90
N GLU A 25 3.98 -15.03 6.65
CA GLU A 25 5.38 -15.35 6.33
C GLU A 25 6.36 -14.36 6.94
N ARG A 26 6.03 -13.06 6.94
CA ARG A 26 6.86 -12.03 7.59
C ARG A 26 7.03 -12.31 9.07
N GLN A 27 5.97 -12.70 9.78
CA GLN A 27 6.04 -13.08 11.19
C GLN A 27 6.91 -14.32 11.41
N THR A 28 6.75 -15.34 10.58
CA THR A 28 7.55 -16.58 10.64
C THR A 28 9.04 -16.28 10.56
N CYS A 29 9.44 -15.34 9.69
CA CYS A 29 10.83 -14.92 9.53
C CYS A 29 11.31 -13.91 10.60
N GLY A 30 10.45 -13.52 11.56
CA GLY A 30 10.79 -12.53 12.58
C GLY A 30 10.78 -11.08 12.08
N PHE A 31 10.20 -10.80 10.91
CA PHE A 31 9.99 -9.45 10.42
C PHE A 31 8.77 -8.80 11.07
N GLY A 32 8.76 -7.47 11.13
CA GLY A 32 7.57 -6.71 11.50
C GLY A 32 6.44 -6.87 10.49
N LEU A 33 5.20 -6.67 10.95
CA LEU A 33 4.00 -6.71 10.11
C LEU A 33 3.98 -5.55 9.10
N LEU A 34 3.45 -5.83 7.92
CA LEU A 34 3.11 -4.84 6.90
C LEU A 34 1.73 -4.26 7.19
N GLN A 35 1.66 -2.94 7.33
CA GLN A 35 0.40 -2.18 7.38
C GLN A 35 -0.13 -1.98 5.96
N GLN A 36 -1.43 -2.18 5.76
CA GLN A 36 -2.11 -1.84 4.50
C GLN A 36 -1.95 -0.35 4.15
N SER A 37 -1.72 -0.05 2.88
CA SER A 37 -1.79 1.32 2.33
C SER A 37 -2.80 1.35 1.19
N THR A 38 -3.89 2.09 1.38
CA THR A 38 -4.96 2.22 0.40
C THR A 38 -4.49 2.89 -0.91
N GLN A 39 -3.46 3.75 -0.84
CA GLN A 39 -2.84 4.32 -2.03
C GLN A 39 -2.12 3.25 -2.85
N LEU A 40 -1.37 2.35 -2.19
CA LEU A 40 -0.70 1.24 -2.88
C LEU A 40 -1.70 0.21 -3.42
N ASP A 41 -2.80 -0.04 -2.70
CA ASP A 41 -3.90 -0.88 -3.20
C ASP A 41 -4.54 -0.29 -4.46
N THR A 42 -4.73 1.04 -4.50
CA THR A 42 -5.24 1.76 -5.67
C THR A 42 -4.28 1.63 -6.87
N ALA A 43 -2.97 1.77 -6.65
CA ALA A 43 -1.97 1.60 -7.70
C ALA A 43 -1.93 0.16 -8.25
N ALA A 44 -2.02 -0.84 -7.36
CA ALA A 44 -1.99 -2.26 -7.73
C ALA A 44 -3.25 -2.67 -8.52
N SER A 45 -4.44 -2.31 -8.02
CA SER A 45 -5.71 -2.59 -8.69
C SER A 45 -5.82 -1.89 -10.06
N GLY A 46 -5.38 -0.63 -10.15
CA GLY A 46 -5.29 0.09 -11.43
C GLY A 46 -4.35 -0.60 -12.43
N HIS A 47 -3.20 -1.10 -11.97
CA HIS A 47 -2.27 -1.85 -12.84
C HIS A 47 -2.88 -3.18 -13.31
N ALA A 48 -3.51 -3.94 -12.43
CA ALA A 48 -4.19 -5.18 -12.79
C ALA A 48 -5.31 -4.93 -13.82
N ASN A 49 -6.10 -3.86 -13.63
CA ASN A 49 -7.14 -3.47 -14.57
C ASN A 49 -6.57 -3.13 -15.96
N TYR A 50 -5.50 -2.34 -16.01
CA TYR A 50 -4.79 -2.02 -17.26
C TYR A 50 -4.35 -3.29 -18.00
N LEU A 51 -3.72 -4.24 -17.30
CA LEU A 51 -3.23 -5.48 -17.90
C LEU A 51 -4.38 -6.32 -18.47
N LEU A 52 -5.46 -6.47 -17.70
CA LEU A 52 -6.66 -7.20 -18.12
C LEU A 52 -7.35 -6.54 -19.33
N ARG A 53 -7.51 -5.21 -19.32
CA ARG A 53 -8.22 -4.48 -20.39
C ARG A 53 -7.44 -4.41 -21.69
N ASN A 54 -6.11 -4.47 -21.62
CA ASN A 54 -5.24 -4.42 -22.79
C ASN A 54 -4.75 -5.81 -23.24
N ASN A 55 -5.16 -6.89 -22.57
CA ASN A 55 -4.69 -8.26 -22.81
C ASN A 55 -3.15 -8.35 -22.78
N LYS A 56 -2.54 -7.73 -21.77
CA LYS A 56 -1.08 -7.65 -21.59
C LYS A 56 -0.68 -8.29 -20.28
N ALA A 57 0.61 -8.64 -20.20
CA ALA A 57 1.30 -8.99 -18.97
C ALA A 57 2.65 -8.26 -18.94
N GLY A 58 3.08 -7.85 -17.75
CA GLY A 58 4.35 -7.15 -17.57
C GLY A 58 4.25 -5.99 -16.59
N HIS A 59 5.39 -5.39 -16.27
CA HIS A 59 5.46 -4.32 -15.26
C HIS A 59 5.17 -2.93 -15.82
N PHE A 60 5.40 -2.73 -17.11
CA PHE A 60 5.31 -1.43 -17.76
C PHE A 60 3.96 -1.20 -18.42
N GLN A 61 3.52 0.05 -18.41
CA GLN A 61 2.33 0.50 -19.14
C GLN A 61 2.73 1.48 -20.25
N ASP A 62 2.00 1.44 -21.36
CA ASP A 62 2.14 2.41 -22.44
C ASP A 62 1.14 3.57 -22.25
N PRO A 63 1.58 4.84 -22.26
CA PRO A 63 0.68 5.99 -22.20
C PRO A 63 -0.36 6.06 -23.33
N SER A 64 -0.14 5.39 -24.47
CA SER A 64 -1.13 5.35 -25.56
C SER A 64 -2.27 4.36 -25.32
N ASP A 65 -2.11 3.43 -24.39
CA ASP A 65 -3.11 2.40 -24.11
C ASP A 65 -4.22 2.95 -23.19
N PRO A 66 -5.47 2.50 -23.36
CA PRO A 66 -6.54 2.84 -22.44
C PRO A 66 -6.24 2.32 -21.02
N PHE A 67 -6.81 3.00 -20.01
CA PHE A 67 -6.62 2.68 -18.58
C PHE A 67 -5.18 2.84 -18.07
N PHE A 68 -4.34 3.62 -18.76
CA PHE A 68 -3.01 3.99 -18.26
C PHE A 68 -3.09 4.72 -16.91
N THR A 69 -2.30 4.28 -15.94
CA THR A 69 -2.19 4.90 -14.61
C THR A 69 -0.76 5.30 -14.26
N GLY A 70 0.24 4.83 -15.01
CA GLY A 70 1.65 5.16 -14.83
C GLY A 70 2.58 4.11 -15.44
N ASN A 71 3.68 4.54 -16.06
CA ASN A 71 4.54 3.66 -16.85
C ASN A 71 5.17 2.57 -15.97
N ASN A 72 5.82 2.92 -14.87
CA ASN A 72 6.38 1.97 -13.92
C ASN A 72 5.62 1.94 -12.57
N ALA A 73 6.02 1.05 -11.66
CA ALA A 73 5.33 0.88 -10.37
C ALA A 73 5.36 2.14 -9.49
N LEU A 74 6.45 2.92 -9.51
CA LEU A 74 6.56 4.17 -8.75
C LEU A 74 5.64 5.24 -9.33
N ASP A 75 5.57 5.39 -10.65
CA ASP A 75 4.67 6.35 -11.29
C ASP A 75 3.22 6.07 -10.90
N ARG A 76 2.81 4.80 -10.92
CA ARG A 76 1.46 4.38 -10.49
C ARG A 76 1.20 4.65 -9.02
N ALA A 77 2.19 4.39 -8.16
CA ALA A 77 2.08 4.70 -6.74
C ALA A 77 1.92 6.21 -6.51
N ASN A 78 2.72 7.04 -7.18
CA ASN A 78 2.63 8.50 -7.10
C ASN A 78 1.28 9.01 -7.63
N ALA A 79 0.79 8.47 -8.75
CA ALA A 79 -0.52 8.80 -9.31
C ALA A 79 -1.67 8.42 -8.36
N ALA A 80 -1.51 7.37 -7.57
CA ALA A 80 -2.43 6.99 -6.49
C ALA A 80 -2.24 7.79 -5.19
N GLY A 81 -1.39 8.82 -5.19
CA GLY A 81 -1.15 9.70 -4.04
C GLY A 81 -0.21 9.11 -2.99
N TYR A 82 0.49 8.00 -3.27
CA TYR A 82 1.46 7.45 -2.35
C TYR A 82 2.72 8.31 -2.32
N SER A 83 2.98 8.95 -1.17
CA SER A 83 4.20 9.73 -0.94
C SER A 83 5.17 8.93 -0.06
N ARG A 84 6.41 8.79 -0.54
CA ARG A 84 7.48 8.02 0.15
C ARG A 84 7.89 8.61 1.51
N CYS A 85 7.45 9.83 1.82
CA CYS A 85 7.80 10.57 3.04
C CYS A 85 6.56 11.24 3.66
N SER A 86 5.74 10.51 4.41
CA SER A 86 5.01 11.13 5.52
C SER A 86 5.73 10.79 6.82
N PHE A 87 6.77 11.56 7.13
CA PHE A 87 7.30 11.61 8.49
C PHE A 87 6.40 12.54 9.29
N SER A 88 5.36 11.98 9.91
CA SER A 88 4.57 12.74 10.89
C SER A 88 5.34 12.73 12.21
N THR A 89 6.15 13.76 12.44
CA THR A 89 6.63 14.05 13.79
C THR A 89 5.45 14.56 14.59
N THR A 90 4.76 13.68 15.33
CA THR A 90 3.91 14.15 16.42
C THR A 90 4.86 14.69 17.50
N THR A 91 5.15 15.99 17.46
CA THR A 91 5.74 16.69 18.61
C THR A 91 4.71 16.67 19.72
N ARG A 92 4.79 15.64 20.57
CA ARG A 92 4.01 15.60 21.80
C ARG A 92 4.66 16.61 22.75
N THR A 93 4.25 17.88 22.67
CA THR A 93 4.53 18.84 23.73
C THR A 93 3.76 18.39 24.95
N SER A 94 4.41 17.63 25.84
CA SER A 94 3.90 17.46 27.20
C SER A 94 3.87 18.86 27.84
N PRO A 95 2.74 19.35 28.36
CA PRO A 95 2.76 20.53 29.21
C PRO A 95 3.62 20.22 30.43
N ALA A 96 4.55 21.13 30.74
CA ALA A 96 5.39 21.05 31.93
C ALA A 96 4.51 20.91 33.18
N ALA A 97 4.88 19.99 34.07
CA ALA A 97 4.26 19.86 35.38
C ALA A 97 4.41 21.18 36.15
N ALA A 98 3.30 21.71 36.67
CA ALA A 98 3.31 22.85 37.56
C ALA A 98 3.96 22.46 38.89
N PRO A 99 4.86 23.29 39.48
CA PRO A 99 5.40 23.02 40.80
C PRO A 99 4.33 23.26 41.88
N THR A 100 4.37 22.41 42.90
CA THR A 100 3.56 22.44 44.14
C THR A 100 3.83 23.65 45.01
#